data_AF-A0A554KMH9-F1
#
_entry.id   AF-A0A554KMH9-F1
#
_cell.length_a   1.000
_cell.length_b   1.000
_cell.length_c   1.000
_cell.angle_alpha   90.00
_cell.angle_beta   90.00
_cell.angle_gamma   90.00
#
_symmetry.space_group_name_H-M   'P 1'
#
loop_
_entity.id
_entity.type
_entity.pdbx_description
1 polymer ?
#
loop_
_entity_poly.entity_id
_entity_poly.type
_entity_poly.pdbx_seq_one_letter_code
_entity_poly.pdbx_strand_id
1 'polypeptide(L)'
;QDVGRKLLILARETGLPAEFAEVKLESLVKPDAYFAGRIRKAKAKKAVLRYVATVQNGRMAASLKEVPMDNPLASLSGADNIFAIYTKYYKNPLVIRGAGAGAAVTAAAVLNGILRIKNGKL
;
A
#
# COMPACT_ATOMS: atom_id res chain seq x y z
N GLN A 1 -10.05 2.50 7.43
CA GLN A 1 -10.59 3.53 6.53
C GLN A 1 -9.50 4.25 5.72
N ASP A 2 -8.40 4.72 6.35
CA ASP A 2 -7.28 5.40 5.66
C ASP A 2 -6.75 4.66 4.41
N VAL A 3 -6.32 3.41 4.59
CA VAL A 3 -5.82 2.56 3.49
C VAL A 3 -6.83 2.43 2.34
N GLY A 4 -8.13 2.35 2.65
CA GLY A 4 -9.16 2.27 1.62
C GLY A 4 -9.24 3.53 0.76
N ARG A 5 -9.09 4.71 1.36
CA ARG A 5 -9.11 5.99 0.61
C ARG A 5 -7.88 6.11 -0.29
N LYS A 6 -6.70 5.74 0.23
CA LYS A 6 -5.46 5.67 -0.56
C LYS A 6 -5.61 4.69 -1.73
N LEU A 7 -6.23 3.54 -1.50
CA LEU A 7 -6.45 2.53 -2.53
C LEU A 7 -7.41 3.02 -3.63
N LEU A 8 -8.47 3.73 -3.24
CA LEU A 8 -9.40 4.34 -4.20
C LEU A 8 -8.71 5.37 -5.09
N ILE A 9 -7.88 6.25 -4.50
CA ILE A 9 -7.09 7.22 -5.27
C ILE A 9 -6.21 6.48 -6.28
N LEU A 10 -5.42 5.50 -5.82
CA LEU A 10 -4.52 4.74 -6.70
C LEU A 10 -5.27 4.00 -7.82
N ALA A 11 -6.43 3.43 -7.53
CA ALA A 11 -7.24 2.78 -8.54
C ALA A 11 -7.67 3.77 -9.64
N ARG A 12 -8.14 4.96 -9.25
CA ARG A 12 -8.52 6.01 -10.20
C ARG A 12 -7.33 6.54 -11.00
N GLU A 13 -6.17 6.71 -10.38
CA GLU A 13 -4.92 7.09 -11.08
C GLU A 13 -4.47 6.03 -12.11
N THR A 14 -4.85 4.75 -11.93
CA THR A 14 -4.60 3.70 -12.92
C THR A 14 -5.66 3.62 -14.03
N GLY A 15 -6.63 4.55 -14.05
CA GLY A 15 -7.72 4.59 -15.03
C GLY A 15 -8.94 3.73 -14.67
N LEU A 16 -9.03 3.18 -13.45
CA LEU A 16 -10.18 2.40 -13.02
C LEU A 16 -11.30 3.36 -12.54
N PRO A 17 -12.53 3.29 -13.10
CA PRO A 17 -13.67 4.08 -12.64
C PRO A 17 -14.24 3.49 -11.34
N ALA A 18 -13.47 3.60 -10.26
CA ALA A 18 -13.74 2.98 -8.97
C ALA A 18 -14.53 3.87 -8.01
N GLU A 19 -15.36 3.24 -7.19
CA GLU A 19 -16.05 3.83 -6.05
C GLU A 19 -15.61 3.22 -4.71
N PHE A 20 -15.72 4.01 -3.63
CA PHE A 20 -15.27 3.55 -2.31
C PHE A 20 -16.01 2.31 -1.81
N ALA A 21 -17.30 2.17 -2.19
CA ALA A 21 -18.12 1.01 -1.83
C ALA A 21 -17.59 -0.33 -2.39
N GLU A 22 -16.77 -0.27 -3.45
CA GLU A 22 -16.17 -1.45 -4.07
C GLU A 22 -14.88 -1.90 -3.37
N VAL A 23 -14.35 -1.09 -2.44
CA VAL A 23 -13.10 -1.38 -1.72
C VAL A 23 -13.35 -2.37 -0.59
N LYS A 24 -12.77 -3.57 -0.69
CA LYS A 24 -12.88 -4.61 0.34
C LYS A 24 -11.80 -4.45 1.41
N LEU A 25 -12.18 -4.11 2.63
CA LEU A 25 -11.24 -3.96 3.75
C LEU A 25 -11.43 -5.06 4.80
N GLU A 26 -10.37 -5.82 5.07
CA GLU A 26 -10.34 -6.70 6.24
C GLU A 26 -10.18 -5.84 7.50
N SER A 27 -11.04 -6.08 8.49
CA SER A 27 -10.94 -5.42 9.79
C SER A 27 -9.75 -5.95 10.60
N LEU A 28 -8.95 -5.01 11.12
CA LEU A 28 -7.86 -5.28 12.06
C LEU A 28 -8.32 -5.26 13.53
N VAL A 29 -9.61 -5.05 13.81
CA VAL A 29 -10.15 -5.15 15.16
C VAL A 29 -10.34 -6.62 15.49
N LYS A 30 -9.27 -7.25 15.99
CA LYS A 30 -9.18 -8.68 16.36
C LYS A 30 -8.37 -8.83 17.66
N PRO A 31 -8.56 -9.93 18.42
CA PRO A 31 -7.75 -10.19 19.62
C PRO A 31 -6.28 -10.43 19.28
N ASP A 32 -5.36 -10.11 20.18
CA ASP A 32 -3.91 -10.31 19.98
C ASP A 32 -3.53 -11.75 19.62
N ALA A 33 -4.24 -12.73 20.21
CA ALA A 33 -4.04 -14.15 19.92
C ALA A 33 -4.24 -14.48 18.43
N TYR A 34 -5.14 -13.78 17.73
CA TYR A 34 -5.35 -13.92 16.29
C TYR A 34 -4.08 -13.54 15.53
N PHE A 35 -3.50 -12.37 15.84
CA PHE A 35 -2.28 -11.90 15.19
C PHE A 35 -1.07 -12.77 15.53
N ALA A 36 -0.90 -13.14 16.80
CA ALA A 36 0.18 -14.01 17.24
C ALA A 36 0.15 -15.36 16.49
N GLY A 37 -1.03 -15.96 16.32
CA GLY A 37 -1.21 -17.17 15.52
C GLY A 37 -0.80 -16.98 14.05
N ARG A 38 -1.25 -15.90 13.41
CA ARG A 38 -0.90 -15.59 12.01
C ARG A 38 0.59 -15.30 11.83
N ILE A 39 1.22 -14.59 12.76
CA ILE A 39 2.66 -14.29 12.74
C ILE A 39 3.48 -15.59 12.85
N ARG A 40 3.10 -16.50 13.76
CA ARG A 40 3.79 -17.81 13.88
C ARG A 40 3.68 -18.62 12.58
N LYS A 41 2.48 -18.67 11.97
CA LYS A 41 2.25 -19.35 10.69
C LYS A 41 3.10 -18.76 9.56
N ALA A 42 3.16 -17.42 9.46
CA ALA A 42 4.00 -16.74 8.48
C ALA A 42 5.49 -17.07 8.67
N LYS A 43 5.99 -16.97 9.91
CA LYS A 43 7.39 -17.27 10.24
C LYS A 43 7.78 -18.71 9.88
N ALA A 44 6.92 -19.68 10.17
CA ALA A 44 7.15 -21.09 9.80
C ALA A 44 7.32 -21.31 8.29
N LYS A 45 6.75 -20.42 7.46
CA LYS A 45 6.85 -20.44 6.00
C LYS A 45 7.91 -19.47 5.44
N LYS A 46 8.85 -18.98 6.26
CA LYS A 46 9.83 -17.94 5.88
C LYS A 46 9.14 -16.70 5.26
N ALA A 47 8.04 -16.28 5.87
CA ALA A 47 7.24 -15.12 5.48
C ALA A 47 6.98 -14.19 6.67
N VAL A 48 6.57 -12.97 6.38
CA VAL A 48 6.14 -11.96 7.37
C VAL A 48 4.68 -11.62 7.17
N LEU A 49 3.98 -11.25 8.26
CA LEU A 49 2.61 -10.78 8.17
C LEU A 49 2.61 -9.27 7.85
N ARG A 50 1.87 -8.88 6.81
CA ARG A 50 1.72 -7.48 6.37
C ARG A 50 0.27 -7.17 6.04
N TYR A 51 -0.17 -5.95 6.33
CA TYR A 51 -1.47 -5.46 5.85
C TYR A 51 -1.28 -4.86 4.45
N VAL A 52 -1.69 -5.60 3.43
CA VAL A 52 -1.38 -5.30 2.03
C VAL A 52 -2.64 -4.84 1.31
N ALA A 53 -2.58 -3.66 0.70
CA ALA A 53 -3.59 -3.15 -0.21
C ALA A 53 -3.21 -3.47 -1.67
N THR A 54 -4.17 -3.92 -2.47
CA THR A 54 -3.95 -4.34 -3.86
C THR A 54 -5.02 -3.76 -4.77
N VAL A 55 -4.60 -3.18 -5.90
CA VAL A 55 -5.44 -2.94 -7.08
C VAL A 55 -5.00 -3.95 -8.14
N GLN A 56 -5.85 -4.91 -8.48
CA GLN A 56 -5.52 -5.93 -9.48
C GLN A 56 -6.78 -6.42 -10.18
N ASN A 57 -6.75 -6.53 -11.50
CA ASN A 57 -7.87 -7.03 -12.32
C ASN A 57 -9.20 -6.30 -12.00
N GLY A 58 -9.14 -4.98 -11.84
CA GLY A 58 -10.29 -4.14 -11.48
C GLY A 58 -10.81 -4.33 -10.05
N ARG A 59 -10.10 -5.06 -9.19
CA ARG A 59 -10.51 -5.30 -7.80
C ARG A 59 -9.60 -4.56 -6.83
N MET A 60 -10.22 -4.00 -5.80
CA MET A 60 -9.54 -3.26 -4.73
C MET A 60 -9.79 -3.98 -3.41
N ALA A 61 -8.72 -4.39 -2.75
CA ALA A 61 -8.82 -5.00 -1.43
C ALA A 61 -7.61 -4.66 -0.54
N ALA A 62 -7.82 -4.61 0.77
CA ALA A 62 -6.74 -4.57 1.76
C ALA A 62 -6.97 -5.64 2.83
N SER A 63 -5.95 -6.47 3.07
CA SER A 63 -6.04 -7.60 4.00
C SER A 63 -4.68 -7.99 4.58
N LEU A 64 -4.70 -8.75 5.67
CA LEU A 64 -3.50 -9.37 6.26
C LEU A 64 -3.02 -10.50 5.36
N LYS A 65 -1.84 -10.34 4.78
CA LYS A 65 -1.18 -11.32 3.92
C LYS A 65 0.12 -11.82 4.53
N GLU A 66 0.37 -13.10 4.33
CA GLU A 66 1.69 -13.71 4.54
C GLU A 66 2.53 -13.37 3.30
N VAL A 67 3.57 -12.57 3.50
CA VAL A 67 4.44 -12.06 2.44
C VAL A 67 5.79 -12.75 2.54
N PRO A 68 6.21 -13.53 1.52
CA PRO A 68 7.52 -14.16 1.48
C PRO A 68 8.67 -13.14 1.67
N MET A 69 9.76 -13.56 2.32
CA MET A 69 10.88 -12.65 2.63
C MET A 69 11.59 -12.06 1.40
N ASP A 70 11.48 -12.71 0.24
CA ASP A 70 12.01 -12.23 -1.05
C ASP A 70 11.08 -11.24 -1.77
N ASN A 71 9.86 -11.04 -1.27
CA ASN A 71 8.93 -10.08 -1.83
C ASN A 71 9.29 -8.65 -1.40
N PRO A 72 9.24 -7.64 -2.31
CA PRO A 72 9.55 -6.25 -1.96
C PRO A 72 8.78 -5.69 -0.76
N LEU A 73 7.53 -6.12 -0.57
CA LEU A 73 6.66 -5.67 0.54
C LEU A 73 7.08 -6.26 1.89
N ALA A 74 7.95 -7.27 1.95
CA ALA A 74 8.46 -7.80 3.20
C ALA A 74 9.37 -6.79 3.92
N SER A 75 10.10 -5.97 3.15
CA SER A 75 11.21 -5.12 3.61
C SER A 75 10.81 -3.82 4.33
N LEU A 76 9.52 -3.66 4.68
CA LEU A 76 8.99 -2.54 5.48
C LEU A 76 9.77 -2.37 6.80
N SER A 77 10.22 -1.15 7.07
CA SER A 77 10.86 -0.75 8.33
C SER A 77 10.20 0.50 8.89
N GLY A 78 10.06 0.56 10.22
CA GLY A 78 9.51 1.73 10.92
C GLY A 78 8.13 2.15 10.39
N ALA A 79 8.00 3.44 10.09
CA ALA A 79 6.78 4.07 9.58
C ALA A 79 6.82 4.31 8.06
N ASP A 80 7.68 3.58 7.33
CA ASP A 80 7.72 3.66 5.87
C ASP A 80 6.44 3.08 5.27
N ASN A 81 6.06 3.58 4.09
CA ASN A 81 5.16 2.91 3.17
C ASN A 81 5.98 2.34 2.00
N ILE A 82 5.52 1.22 1.44
CA ILE A 82 6.10 0.61 0.24
C ILE A 82 4.99 0.32 -0.76
N PHE A 83 5.22 0.71 -2.02
CA PHE A 83 4.42 0.35 -3.17
C PHE A 83 5.24 -0.52 -4.12
N ALA A 84 4.65 -1.59 -4.63
CA ALA A 84 5.20 -2.40 -5.69
C ALA A 84 4.28 -2.31 -6.90
N ILE A 85 4.75 -1.68 -7.98
CA ILE A 85 4.00 -1.46 -9.21
C ILE A 85 4.46 -2.48 -10.25
N TYR A 86 3.53 -3.32 -10.67
CA TYR A 86 3.76 -4.35 -11.69
C TYR A 86 3.22 -3.84 -13.03
N THR A 87 4.04 -3.92 -14.08
CA THR A 87 3.65 -3.51 -15.43
C THR A 87 4.05 -4.58 -16.43
N LYS A 88 3.50 -4.52 -17.65
CA LYS A 88 3.92 -5.40 -18.75
C LYS A 88 5.33 -5.11 -19.28
N TYR A 89 5.93 -3.99 -18.88
CA TYR A 89 7.19 -3.50 -19.44
C TYR A 89 8.40 -3.85 -18.57
N TYR A 90 8.23 -3.95 -17.24
CA TYR A 90 9.32 -4.27 -16.33
C TYR A 90 9.20 -5.70 -15.82
N LYS A 91 10.28 -6.48 -15.97
CA LYS A 91 10.36 -7.86 -15.44
C LYS A 91 10.28 -7.90 -13.91
N ASN A 92 10.87 -6.91 -13.26
CA ASN A 92 10.79 -6.70 -11.81
C ASN A 92 9.86 -5.52 -11.51
N PRO A 93 9.11 -5.53 -10.40
CA PRO A 93 8.23 -4.42 -10.07
C PRO A 93 9.02 -3.14 -9.78
N LEU A 94 8.44 -1.99 -10.10
CA LEU A 94 8.94 -0.71 -9.60
C LEU A 94 8.58 -0.59 -8.12
N VAL A 95 9.58 -0.45 -7.26
CA VAL A 95 9.40 -0.37 -5.81
C VAL A 95 9.62 1.07 -5.37
N ILE A 96 8.57 1.70 -4.84
CA ILE A 96 8.63 3.04 -4.26
C ILE A 96 8.51 2.89 -2.75
N ARG A 97 9.52 3.39 -2.03
CA ARG A 97 9.58 3.34 -0.56
C ARG A 97 9.92 4.71 -0.01
N GLY A 98 9.31 5.06 1.11
CA GLY A 98 9.65 6.25 1.87
C GLY A 98 8.75 6.43 3.07
N ALA A 99 9.06 7.45 3.89
CA ALA A 99 8.29 7.79 5.07
C ALA A 99 6.81 8.02 4.69
N GLY A 100 5.92 7.24 5.31
CA GLY A 100 4.49 7.27 5.01
C GLY A 100 3.73 8.42 5.66
N ALA A 101 4.35 9.06 6.64
CA ALA A 101 3.81 10.17 7.43
C ALA A 101 4.96 11.01 8.00
N GLY A 102 4.72 12.30 8.21
CA GLY A 102 5.64 13.22 8.86
C GLY A 102 5.42 14.66 8.41
N ALA A 103 5.44 15.61 9.34
CA ALA A 103 5.06 17.00 9.06
C ALA A 103 5.85 17.60 7.88
N ALA A 104 7.18 17.45 7.89
CA ALA A 104 8.04 18.00 6.84
C ALA A 104 7.82 17.33 5.46
N VAL A 105 7.72 15.99 5.41
CA VAL A 105 7.52 15.27 4.14
C VAL A 105 6.14 15.54 3.54
N THR A 106 5.10 15.67 4.37
CA THR A 106 3.76 16.04 3.92
C THR A 106 3.71 17.50 3.44
N ALA A 107 4.33 18.44 4.15
CA ALA A 107 4.40 19.84 3.73
C ALA A 107 5.13 19.98 2.39
N ALA A 108 6.23 19.25 2.19
CA ALA A 108 6.97 19.23 0.93
C ALA A 108 6.11 18.73 -0.24
N ALA A 109 5.29 17.68 -0.03
CA ALA A 109 4.38 17.18 -1.05
C ALA A 109 3.31 18.20 -1.44
N VAL A 110 2.72 18.91 -0.47
CA VAL A 110 1.75 19.99 -0.73
C VAL A 110 2.40 21.14 -1.49
N LEU A 111 3.59 21.59 -1.06
CA LEU A 111 4.33 22.65 -1.74
C LEU A 111 4.67 22.28 -3.18
N ASN A 112 5.07 21.03 -3.44
CA ASN A 112 5.31 20.54 -4.80
C ASN A 112 4.05 20.67 -5.67
N GLY A 113 2.88 20.31 -5.12
CA GLY A 113 1.58 20.52 -5.77
C GLY A 113 1.36 21.98 -6.17
N ILE A 114 1.58 22.92 -5.24
CA ILE A 114 1.45 24.37 -5.51
C ILE A 114 2.39 24.82 -6.63
N LEU A 115 3.66 24.38 -6.59
CA LEU A 115 4.64 24.71 -7.62
C LEU A 115 4.26 24.15 -8.99
N ARG A 116 3.65 22.96 -9.05
CA ARG A 116 3.16 22.39 -10.30
C ARG A 116 1.99 23.20 -10.89
N ILE A 117 1.07 23.68 -10.05
CA ILE A 117 -0.02 24.58 -10.47
C ILE A 117 0.55 25.86 -11.07
N LYS A 118 1.46 26.53 -10.33
CA LYS A 118 2.11 27.77 -10.79
C LYS A 118 2.79 27.59 -12.14
N ASN A 119 3.40 26.43 -12.38
CA ASN A 119 4.15 26.14 -13.59
C ASN A 119 3.29 25.56 -14.73
N GLY A 120 1.96 25.44 -14.58
CA GLY A 120 1.07 24.89 -15.61
C GLY A 120 1.32 23.41 -15.93
N LYS A 121 1.77 22.61 -14.94
CA LYS A 121 2.14 21.19 -15.10
C LYS A 121 1.13 20.22 -14.46
N LEU A 122 -0.14 20.61 -14.45
CA LEU A 122 -1.27 19.81 -13.96
C LEU A 122 -2.29 19.60 -15.06
#